data_AF-A0AAW2IWY9-F1
#
_entry.id   AF-A0AAW2IWY9-F1
#
_cell.length_a   1.000
_cell.length_b   1.000
_cell.length_c   1.000
_cell.angle_alpha   90.00
_cell.angle_beta   90.00
_cell.angle_gamma   90.00
#
_symmetry.space_group_name_H-M   'P 1'
#
loop_
_entity.id
_entity.type
_entity.pdbx_description
1 polymer ?
#
loop_
_entity_poly.entity_id
_entity_poly.type
_entity_poly.pdbx_seq_one_letter_code
_entity_poly.pdbx_strand_id
1 'polypeptide(L)'
;MPFGLTNAPAAFMSLMNTTLQPFLDQFVIVFIDDILIYSSSYEEHEQHLHTVLQILREKQLYAKFSKCEFWMEEIAFLGHVVSKEGVQPDLAKVKAIME
;
A
#
# COMPACT_ATOMS: atom_id res chain seq x y z
N MET A 1 -4.64 -17.49 -8.46
CA MET A 1 -5.15 -16.89 -9.71
C MET A 1 -3.99 -16.80 -10.69
N PRO A 2 -4.09 -17.35 -11.91
CA PRO A 2 -2.99 -17.31 -12.87
C PRO A 2 -2.78 -15.91 -13.46
N PHE A 3 -1.53 -15.58 -13.79
CA PHE A 3 -1.19 -14.34 -14.50
C PHE A 3 -1.79 -14.34 -15.91
N GLY A 4 -2.15 -13.15 -16.41
CA GLY A 4 -2.67 -12.95 -17.77
C GLY A 4 -4.19 -12.99 -17.91
N LEU A 5 -4.93 -13.21 -16.81
CA LEU A 5 -6.38 -13.04 -16.81
C LEU A 5 -6.76 -11.56 -16.71
N THR A 6 -7.57 -11.06 -17.65
CA THR A 6 -8.00 -9.65 -17.71
C THR A 6 -8.64 -9.15 -16.40
N ASN A 7 -9.40 -10.00 -15.72
CA ASN A 7 -10.14 -9.65 -14.50
C ASN A 7 -9.36 -9.94 -13.21
N ALA A 8 -8.12 -10.46 -13.32
CA ALA A 8 -7.34 -10.80 -12.15
C ALA A 8 -7.09 -9.61 -11.20
N PRO A 9 -6.70 -8.41 -11.71
CA PRO A 9 -6.49 -7.24 -10.85
C PRO A 9 -7.76 -6.81 -10.13
N ALA A 10 -8.90 -6.80 -10.83
CA ALA A 10 -10.19 -6.38 -10.25
C ALA A 10 -10.67 -7.35 -9.15
N ALA A 11 -10.51 -8.66 -9.38
CA ALA A 11 -10.86 -9.66 -8.40
C ALA A 11 -9.94 -9.63 -7.17
N PHE A 12 -8.63 -9.40 -7.36
CA PHE A 12 -7.69 -9.24 -6.25
C PHE A 12 -7.98 -7.97 -5.44
N MET A 13 -8.24 -6.85 -6.13
CA MET A 13 -8.62 -5.59 -5.48
C MET A 13 -9.90 -5.75 -4.65
N SER A 14 -10.93 -6.45 -5.15
CA SER A 14 -12.16 -6.70 -4.39
C SER A 14 -11.92 -7.54 -3.14
N LEU A 15 -11.03 -8.54 -3.21
CA LEU A 15 -10.63 -9.37 -2.08
C LEU A 15 -9.89 -8.53 -1.03
N MET A 16 -8.93 -7.73 -1.45
CA MET A 16 -8.15 -6.87 -0.57
C MET A 16 -9.03 -5.81 0.10
N ASN A 17 -9.92 -5.18 -0.66
CA ASN A 17 -10.85 -4.18 -0.12
C ASN A 17 -11.80 -4.78 0.93
N THR A 18 -12.25 -6.02 0.74
CA THR A 18 -13.12 -6.70 1.72
C THR A 18 -12.33 -7.16 2.94
N THR A 19 -11.08 -7.58 2.74
CA THR A 19 -10.20 -8.06 3.82
C THR A 19 -9.76 -6.94 4.75
N LEU A 20 -9.41 -5.79 4.18
CA LEU A 20 -8.90 -4.62 4.91
C LEU A 20 -9.97 -3.54 5.11
N GLN A 21 -11.23 -3.82 4.75
CA GLN A 21 -12.37 -2.88 4.84
C GLN A 21 -12.41 -2.07 6.14
N PRO A 22 -12.20 -2.66 7.34
CA PRO A 22 -12.29 -1.90 8.58
C PRO A 22 -11.21 -0.82 8.75
N PHE A 23 -10.15 -0.87 7.94
CA PHE A 23 -8.94 -0.04 8.06
C PHE A 23 -8.67 0.82 6.82
N LEU A 24 -9.43 0.59 5.75
CA LEU A 24 -9.38 1.43 4.55
C LEU A 24 -9.70 2.88 4.90
N ASP A 25 -8.94 3.80 4.30
CA ASP A 25 -9.04 5.26 4.46
C ASP A 25 -8.82 5.78 5.90
N GLN A 26 -8.52 4.90 6.86
CA GLN A 26 -8.11 5.27 8.21
C GLN A 26 -6.59 5.30 8.34
N PHE A 27 -5.95 4.17 8.07
CA PHE A 27 -4.49 4.03 8.08
C PHE A 27 -3.96 3.09 6.99
N VAL A 28 -4.84 2.58 6.12
CA VAL A 28 -4.49 1.68 5.01
C VAL A 28 -5.06 2.21 3.70
N ILE A 29 -4.22 2.23 2.66
CA ILE A 29 -4.65 2.41 1.27
C ILE A 29 -4.25 1.15 0.50
N VAL A 30 -5.19 0.61 -0.29
CA VAL A 30 -4.95 -0.54 -1.15
C VAL A 30 -5.03 -0.09 -2.61
N PHE A 31 -4.02 -0.46 -3.40
CA PHE A 31 -4.04 -0.26 -4.84
C PHE A 31 -3.57 -1.51 -5.58
N ILE A 32 -4.51 -2.23 -6.18
CA ILE A 32 -4.26 -3.51 -6.87
C ILE A 32 -3.50 -4.48 -5.93
N ASP A 33 -2.18 -4.61 -6.12
CA ASP A 33 -1.32 -5.55 -5.40
C ASP A 33 -0.56 -4.87 -4.23
N ASP A 34 -0.58 -3.54 -4.16
CA ASP A 34 0.18 -2.75 -3.19
C ASP A 34 -0.68 -2.30 -2.02
N ILE A 35 -0.11 -2.36 -0.81
CA ILE A 35 -0.74 -1.92 0.43
C ILE A 35 0.15 -0.83 1.04
N LEU A 36 -0.39 0.36 1.18
CA LEU A 36 0.25 1.47 1.89
C LEU A 36 -0.35 1.55 3.29
N ILE A 37 0.53 1.63 4.31
CA ILE A 37 0.14 1.81 5.70
C ILE A 37 0.75 3.14 6.15
N TYR A 38 -0.05 4.04 6.71
CA TYR A 38 0.39 5.36 7.17
C TYR A 38 -0.09 5.63 8.59
N SER A 39 0.67 6.39 9.37
CA SER A 39 0.38 6.65 10.79
C SER A 39 1.05 7.94 11.26
N SER A 40 0.60 8.51 12.38
CA SER A 40 1.10 9.79 12.86
C SER A 40 2.31 9.65 13.79
N SER A 41 2.43 8.52 14.49
CA SER A 41 3.59 8.19 15.33
C SER A 41 4.19 6.82 15.01
N TYR A 42 5.42 6.60 15.48
CA TYR A 42 6.10 5.32 15.33
C TYR A 42 5.38 4.19 16.08
N GLU A 43 4.90 4.46 17.31
CA GLU A 43 4.20 3.44 18.11
C GLU A 43 2.86 3.06 17.47
N GLU A 44 2.14 4.04 16.93
CA GLU A 44 0.90 3.81 16.18
C GLU A 44 1.17 3.01 14.90
N HIS A 45 2.26 3.34 14.19
CA HIS A 45 2.66 2.62 12.99
C HIS A 45 3.00 1.14 13.26
N GLU A 46 3.67 0.85 14.37
CA GLU A 46 3.95 -0.52 14.80
C GLU A 46 2.66 -1.33 14.99
N GLN A 47 1.67 -0.73 15.66
CA GLN A 47 0.36 -1.35 15.92
C GLN A 47 -0.43 -1.59 14.63
N HIS A 48 -0.46 -0.60 13.73
CA HIS A 48 -1.10 -0.71 12.43
C HIS A 48 -0.44 -1.78 11.57
N LEU A 49 0.90 -1.80 11.51
CA LEU A 49 1.66 -2.79 10.77
C LEU A 49 1.39 -4.21 11.29
N HIS A 50 1.42 -4.40 12.61
CA HIS A 50 1.11 -5.68 13.23
C HIS A 50 -0.31 -6.15 12.89
N THR A 51 -1.29 -5.25 12.97
CA THR A 51 -2.70 -5.54 12.65
C THR A 51 -2.86 -6.00 11.19
N VAL A 52 -2.30 -5.26 10.23
CA VAL A 52 -2.40 -5.60 8.80
C VAL A 52 -1.71 -6.93 8.52
N LEU A 53 -0.49 -7.14 9.04
CA LEU A 53 0.25 -8.39 8.83
C LEU A 53 -0.46 -9.61 9.45
N GLN A 54 -1.13 -9.44 10.60
CA GLN A 54 -1.95 -10.50 11.19
C GLN A 54 -3.14 -10.87 10.29
N ILE A 55 -3.87 -9.88 9.78
CA ILE A 55 -5.02 -10.12 8.89
C ILE A 55 -4.56 -10.81 7.60
N LEU A 56 -3.45 -10.35 7.00
CA LEU A 56 -2.88 -10.99 5.82
C LEU A 56 -2.55 -12.46 6.10
N ARG A 57 -1.94 -12.75 7.26
CA ARG A 57 -1.63 -14.12 7.68
C ARG A 57 -2.88 -14.98 7.86
N GLU A 58 -3.91 -14.46 8.52
CA GLU A 58 -5.19 -15.16 8.74
C GLU A 58 -5.91 -15.49 7.42
N LYS A 59 -5.84 -14.58 6.44
CA LYS A 59 -6.40 -14.78 5.10
C LYS A 59 -5.47 -15.52 4.14
N GLN A 60 -4.30 -15.96 4.61
CA GLN A 60 -3.28 -16.64 3.81
C GLN A 60 -2.83 -15.80 2.58
N LEU A 61 -2.78 -14.49 2.75
CA LEU A 61 -2.23 -13.52 1.80
C LEU A 61 -0.78 -13.24 2.21
N TYR A 62 0.14 -13.35 1.25
CA TYR A 62 1.57 -13.24 1.52
C TYR A 62 2.18 -12.08 0.74
N ALA A 63 2.80 -11.16 1.45
CA ALA A 63 3.59 -10.09 0.86
C ALA A 63 4.98 -10.61 0.47
N LYS A 64 5.51 -10.14 -0.65
CA LYS A 64 6.87 -10.46 -1.07
C LYS A 64 7.83 -9.54 -0.33
N PHE A 65 8.51 -10.04 0.71
CA PHE A 65 9.41 -9.25 1.55
C PHE A 65 10.45 -8.42 0.77
N SER A 66 10.99 -8.95 -0.33
CA SER A 66 11.95 -8.23 -1.18
C SER A 66 11.39 -7.01 -1.91
N LYS A 67 10.08 -6.77 -1.84
CA LYS A 67 9.39 -5.61 -2.42
C LYS A 67 8.72 -4.74 -1.34
N CYS A 68 8.84 -5.11 -0.07
CA CYS A 68 8.24 -4.35 1.02
C CYS A 68 9.25 -3.34 1.54
N GLU A 69 8.79 -2.11 1.74
CA GLU A 69 9.54 -1.03 2.37
C GLU A 69 8.86 -0.70 3.70
N PHE A 70 9.63 -0.63 4.78
CA PHE A 70 9.11 -0.40 6.14
C PHE A 70 9.81 0.80 6.78
N TRP A 71 9.11 1.49 7.68
CA TRP A 71 9.66 2.60 8.47
C TRP A 71 10.21 3.76 7.63
N MET A 72 9.58 4.03 6.50
CA MET A 72 9.95 5.13 5.62
C MET A 72 9.24 6.41 6.06
N GLU A 73 10.00 7.50 6.21
CA GLU A 73 9.41 8.83 6.48
C GLU A 73 8.76 9.44 5.23
N GLU A 74 9.22 9.01 4.05
CA GLU A 74 8.69 9.37 2.74
C GLU A 74 8.61 8.12 1.87
N ILE A 75 7.51 7.93 1.15
CA ILE A 75 7.34 6.79 0.25
C ILE A 75 6.77 7.22 -1.09
N ALA A 76 7.34 6.68 -2.17
CA ALA A 76 6.81 6.84 -3.50
C ALA A 76 5.65 5.86 -3.70
N PHE A 77 4.42 6.37 -3.76
CA PHE A 77 3.21 5.59 -3.97
C PHE A 77 2.41 6.14 -5.16
N LEU A 78 2.13 5.30 -6.15
CA LEU A 78 1.40 5.65 -7.39
C LEU A 78 2.00 6.82 -8.21
N GLY A 79 3.26 7.16 -7.97
CA GLY A 79 3.93 8.32 -8.59
C GLY A 79 3.69 9.64 -7.87
N HIS A 80 3.28 9.57 -6.62
CA HIS A 80 3.34 10.65 -5.66
C HIS A 80 4.32 10.27 -4.56
N VAL A 81 5.04 11.24 -4.02
CA VAL A 81 5.79 11.11 -2.77
C VAL A 81 4.85 11.49 -1.64
N VAL A 82 4.58 10.54 -0.75
CA VAL A 82 3.80 10.77 0.47
C VAL A 82 4.78 11.01 1.60
N SER A 83 4.78 12.22 2.17
CA SER A 83 5.62 12.62 3.30
C SER A 83 4.77 13.23 4.44
N LYS A 84 5.44 13.60 5.55
CA LYS A 84 4.82 14.33 6.66
C LYS A 84 4.27 15.69 6.24
N GLU A 85 4.84 16.33 5.22
CA GLU A 85 4.36 17.61 4.68
C GLU A 85 3.17 17.47 3.72
N GLY A 86 2.79 16.24 3.36
CA GLY A 86 1.64 15.92 2.51
C GLY A 86 2.01 15.12 1.27
N VAL A 87 1.16 15.20 0.25
CA VAL A 87 1.33 14.46 -1.01
C VAL A 87 1.99 15.38 -2.04
N GLN A 88 3.22 15.06 -2.43
CA GLN A 88 3.97 15.76 -3.47
C GLN A 88 4.01 14.91 -4.75
N PRO A 89 3.99 15.51 -5.95
CA PRO A 89 4.21 14.76 -7.19
C PRO A 89 5.66 14.25 -7.25
N ASP A 90 5.84 13.00 -7.68
CA ASP A 90 7.18 12.43 -7.89
C ASP A 90 7.90 13.19 -9.02
N LEU A 91 9.02 13.84 -8.68
CA LEU A 91 9.85 14.62 -9.59
C LEU A 91 10.36 13.78 -10.78
N ALA A 92 10.47 12.45 -10.64
CA ALA A 92 10.84 11.55 -11.72
C ALA A 92 9.76 11.47 -12.82
N LYS A 93 8.47 11.49 -12.44
CA LYS A 93 7.35 11.56 -13.40
C LYS A 93 7.23 12.95 -14.02
N VAL A 94 7.52 14.02 -13.27
CA VAL A 94 7.50 15.39 -13.80
C VAL A 94 8.55 15.56 -14.89
N LYS A 95 9.77 15.03 -14.71
CA LYS A 95 10.81 15.06 -15.75
C LYS A 95 10.38 14.35 -17.03
N ALA A 96 9.70 13.20 -16.93
CA ALA A 96 9.24 12.45 -18.09
C ALA A 96 8.15 13.16 -18.92
N ILE A 97 7.52 14.23 -18.40
CA ILE A 97 6.54 15.06 -19.11
C ILE A 97 7.20 16.33 -19.70
N MET A 98 8.36 16.75 -19.17
CA MET A 98 9.08 17.95 -19.62
C MET A 98 10.09 17.69 -20.76
N GLU A 99 10.35 16.43 -21.11
CA GLU A 99 10.99 15.99 -22.36
C GLU A 99 9.96 15.67 -23.44
#